data_AF-A0A7W1UL74-F1
#
_entry.id   AF-A0A7W1UL74-F1
#
_cell.length_a   1.000
_cell.length_b   1.000
_cell.length_c   1.000
_cell.angle_alpha   90.00
_cell.angle_beta   90.00
_cell.angle_gamma   90.00
#
_symmetry.space_group_name_H-M   'P 1'
#
loop_
_entity.id
_entity.type
_entity.pdbx_description
1 polymer ?
#
loop_
_entity_poly.entity_id
_entity_poly.type
_entity_poly.pdbx_seq_one_letter_code
_entity_poly.pdbx_strand_id
1 'polypeptide(L)'
;MFELIFFVVLSLLVVTGGVLRYRHSLHRRRTLRRSTNLLSDQMIAQIEHQGWVRIDEPDEPLDLKRIREEEKRFWNEAAWDGPEPL
;
A
#
# COMPACT_ATOMS: atom_id res chain seq x y z
N MET A 1 -0.61 -44.25 1.15
CA MET A 1 -1.71 -43.33 1.55
C MET A 1 -1.19 -41.96 2.01
N PHE A 2 -0.16 -41.87 2.85
CA PHE A 2 0.42 -40.59 3.30
C PHE A 2 0.93 -39.69 2.16
N GLU A 3 1.57 -40.25 1.14
CA GLU A 3 2.08 -39.47 0.00
C GLU A 3 0.96 -38.80 -0.81
N LEU A 4 -0.16 -39.50 -1.04
CA LEU A 4 -1.32 -38.92 -1.73
C LEU A 4 -1.93 -37.75 -0.94
N ILE A 5 -2.04 -37.88 0.38
CA ILE A 5 -2.54 -36.80 1.24
C ILE A 5 -1.62 -35.59 1.19
N PHE A 6 -0.30 -35.82 1.22
CA PHE A 6 0.70 -34.77 1.11
C PHE A 6 0.57 -33.98 -0.20
N PHE A 7 0.43 -34.66 -1.34
CA PHE A 7 0.27 -34.00 -2.64
C PHE A 7 -1.05 -33.22 -2.75
N VAL A 8 -2.14 -33.73 -2.17
CA VAL A 8 -3.43 -33.04 -2.16
C VAL A 8 -3.34 -31.75 -1.34
N VAL A 9 -2.79 -31.81 -0.12
CA VAL A 9 -2.62 -30.63 0.73
C VAL A 9 -1.68 -29.60 0.07
N LEU A 10 -0.58 -30.06 -0.54
CA LEU A 10 0.36 -29.20 -1.24
C LEU A 10 -0.30 -28.49 -2.44
N SER A 11 -1.08 -29.21 -3.25
CA SER A 11 -1.81 -28.61 -4.38
C SER A 11 -2.81 -27.54 -3.90
N LEU A 12 -3.50 -27.79 -2.79
CA LEU A 12 -4.45 -26.86 -2.22
C LEU A 12 -3.76 -25.58 -1.74
N LEU A 13 -2.60 -25.72 -1.10
CA LEU A 13 -1.76 -24.60 -0.64
C LEU A 13 -1.27 -23.74 -1.82
N VAL A 14 -0.78 -24.38 -2.89
CA VAL A 14 -0.29 -23.67 -4.09
C VAL A 14 -1.42 -22.92 -4.78
N VAL A 15 -2.59 -23.54 -4.95
CA VAL A 15 -3.76 -22.89 -5.57
C VAL A 15 -4.24 -21.72 -4.72
N THR A 16 -4.38 -21.91 -3.41
CA THR A 16 -4.86 -20.87 -2.49
C THR A 16 -3.88 -19.69 -2.42
N GLY A 17 -2.59 -19.96 -2.30
CA GLY A 17 -1.55 -18.93 -2.31
C GLY A 17 -1.47 -18.20 -3.65
N GLY A 18 -1.60 -18.91 -4.77
CA GLY A 18 -1.64 -18.33 -6.11
C GLY A 18 -2.83 -17.40 -6.31
N VAL A 19 -4.03 -17.82 -5.89
CA VAL A 19 -5.26 -17.01 -5.99
C VAL A 19 -5.17 -15.76 -5.11
N LEU A 20 -4.67 -15.88 -3.87
CA LEU A 20 -4.50 -14.73 -2.98
C LEU A 20 -3.48 -13.73 -3.53
N ARG A 21 -2.34 -14.21 -4.04
CA ARG A 21 -1.31 -13.36 -4.67
C ARG A 21 -1.83 -12.69 -5.94
N TYR A 22 -2.59 -13.41 -6.76
CA TYR A 22 -3.18 -12.86 -7.98
C TYR A 22 -4.23 -11.78 -7.66
N ARG A 23 -5.10 -12.01 -6.68
CA ARG A 23 -6.08 -11.00 -6.22
C ARG A 23 -5.42 -9.75 -5.62
N HIS A 24 -4.37 -9.93 -4.82
CA HIS A 24 -3.60 -8.80 -4.26
C HIS A 24 -2.84 -8.03 -5.37
N SER A 25 -2.29 -8.73 -6.37
CA SER A 25 -1.66 -8.09 -7.54
C SER A 25 -2.66 -7.30 -8.38
N LEU A 26 -3.88 -7.81 -8.58
CA LEU A 26 -4.94 -7.09 -9.29
C LEU A 26 -5.40 -5.82 -8.57
N HIS A 27 -5.48 -5.83 -7.23
CA HIS A 27 -5.76 -4.62 -6.45
C HIS A 27 -4.62 -3.58 -6.59
N ARG A 28 -3.35 -4.01 -6.51
CA ARG A 28 -2.20 -3.11 -6.72
C ARG A 28 -2.11 -2.56 -8.14
N ARG A 29 -2.50 -3.34 -9.16
CA ARG A 29 -2.48 -2.87 -10.56
C ARG A 29 -3.57 -1.83 -10.82
N ARG A 30 -4.70 -1.86 -10.11
CA ARG A 30 -5.74 -0.83 -10.22
C ARG A 30 -5.33 0.49 -9.57
N THR A 31 -4.58 0.45 -8.46
CA THR A 31 -4.06 1.67 -7.83
C THR A 31 -2.88 2.28 -8.61
N LEU A 32 -1.99 1.45 -9.18
CA LEU A 32 -0.83 1.95 -9.94
C LEU A 32 -1.16 2.41 -11.36
N ARG A 33 -2.15 1.81 -12.04
CA ARG A 33 -2.51 2.23 -13.41
C ARG A 33 -3.35 3.52 -13.45
N ARG A 34 -3.84 3.99 -12.29
CA ARG A 34 -4.57 5.25 -12.15
C ARG A 34 -3.69 6.43 -11.73
N SER A 35 -2.47 6.17 -11.23
CA SER A 35 -1.62 7.23 -10.66
C SER A 35 -0.68 7.92 -11.65
N THR A 36 -0.73 7.61 -12.94
CA THR A 36 0.27 8.12 -13.89
C THR A 36 -0.02 9.52 -14.43
N ASN A 37 -1.19 10.13 -14.13
CA ASN A 37 -1.52 11.52 -14.52
C ASN A 37 -2.42 12.21 -13.47
N LEU A 38 -1.99 12.28 -12.21
CA LEU A 38 -2.74 12.97 -11.15
C LEU A 38 -2.30 14.42 -10.90
N LEU A 39 -1.15 14.84 -11.45
CA LEU A 39 -0.60 16.18 -11.26
C LEU A 39 -0.76 16.98 -12.55
N SER A 40 -1.55 18.05 -12.49
CA SER A 40 -1.58 19.07 -13.53
C SER A 40 -0.50 20.12 -13.27
N ASP A 41 -0.07 20.84 -14.31
CA ASP A 41 0.90 21.94 -14.19
C ASP A 41 0.43 23.01 -13.20
N GLN A 42 -0.89 23.22 -13.10
CA GLN A 42 -1.49 24.12 -12.13
C GLN A 42 -1.26 23.63 -10.69
N MET A 43 -1.35 22.32 -10.44
CA MET A 43 -1.06 21.74 -9.12
C MET A 43 0.43 21.86 -8.78
N ILE A 44 1.31 21.72 -9.76
CA ILE A 44 2.76 21.91 -9.58
C ILE A 44 3.05 23.37 -9.20
N ALA A 45 2.52 24.33 -9.94
CA ALA A 45 2.67 25.75 -9.62
C ALA A 45 2.14 26.11 -8.21
N GLN A 46 1.05 25.46 -7.80
CA GLN A 46 0.52 25.64 -6.44
C GLN A 46 1.47 25.11 -5.37
N ILE A 47 2.06 23.92 -5.57
CA ILE A 47 3.07 23.36 -4.66
C ILE A 47 4.29 24.28 -4.57
N GLU A 48 4.77 24.78 -5.71
CA GLU A 48 5.93 25.69 -5.74
C GLU A 48 5.67 26.98 -4.95
N HIS A 49 4.46 27.54 -5.04
CA HIS A 49 4.14 28.80 -4.38
C HIS A 49 3.68 28.64 -2.92
N GLN A 50 2.92 27.59 -2.62
CA GLN A 50 2.25 27.42 -1.33
C GLN A 50 2.90 26.35 -0.46
N GLY A 51 3.72 25.46 -1.04
CA GLY A 51 4.29 24.29 -0.39
C GLY A 51 3.33 23.11 -0.26
N TRP A 52 2.09 23.24 -0.72
CA TRP A 52 1.05 22.21 -0.62
C TRP A 52 0.00 22.36 -1.71
N VAL A 53 -0.75 21.28 -1.98
CA VAL A 53 -1.91 21.28 -2.88
C VAL A 53 -3.04 20.51 -2.22
N ARG A 54 -4.28 20.99 -2.38
CA ARG A 54 -5.48 20.27 -1.97
C ARG A 54 -5.92 19.36 -3.10
N ILE A 55 -6.14 18.09 -2.78
CA ILE A 55 -6.75 17.14 -3.70
C ILE A 55 -8.19 16.97 -3.24
N ASP A 56 -9.13 17.47 -4.02
CA ASP A 56 -10.55 17.31 -3.74
C ASP A 56 -10.97 15.89 -4.14
N GLU A 57 -11.36 15.11 -3.12
CA GLU A 57 -11.81 13.71 -3.16
C GLU A 57 -10.77 12.68 -3.64
N PRO A 58 -10.15 11.90 -2.73
CA PRO A 58 -9.56 10.63 -3.13
C PRO A 58 -10.67 9.71 -3.65
N ASP A 59 -10.43 9.06 -4.80
CA ASP A 59 -11.33 8.08 -5.42
C ASP A 59 -11.73 6.93 -4.47
N GLU A 60 -11.05 6.77 -3.33
CA GLU A 60 -11.28 5.72 -2.35
C GLU A 60 -11.21 6.29 -0.92
N PRO A 61 -12.13 5.93 -0.02
CA PRO A 61 -12.08 6.34 1.39
C PRO A 61 -10.81 5.82 2.07
N LEU A 62 -10.24 6.61 2.99
CA LEU A 62 -9.03 6.25 3.73
C LEU A 62 -9.25 5.01 4.61
N ASP A 63 -8.35 4.04 4.51
CA ASP A 63 -8.32 2.87 5.41
C ASP A 63 -7.67 3.25 6.75
N LEU A 64 -8.51 3.75 7.66
CA LEU A 64 -8.10 4.18 9.00
C LEU A 64 -7.48 3.04 9.84
N LYS A 65 -7.90 1.79 9.59
CA LYS A 65 -7.39 0.64 10.33
C LYS A 65 -5.94 0.38 9.95
N ARG A 66 -5.66 0.35 8.65
CA ARG A 66 -4.30 0.16 8.14
C ARG A 66 -3.38 1.30 8.58
N ILE A 67 -3.85 2.54 8.53
CA ILE A 67 -3.06 3.71 8.98
C ILE A 67 -2.60 3.52 10.43
N ARG A 68 -3.51 3.12 11.32
CA ARG A 68 -3.18 2.91 12.74
C ARG A 68 -2.19 1.76 12.96
N GLU A 69 -2.30 0.69 12.18
CA GLU A 69 -1.36 -0.43 12.24
C GLU A 69 0.05 -0.02 11.80
N GLU A 70 0.17 0.75 10.73
CA GLU A 70 1.45 1.27 10.24
C GLU A 70 2.05 2.31 11.20
N GLU A 71 1.24 3.21 11.76
CA GLU A 71 1.69 4.16 12.79
C GLU A 71 2.26 3.43 14.00
N LYS A 72 1.57 2.39 14.46
CA LYS A 72 2.07 1.56 15.56
C LYS A 72 3.40 0.89 15.21
N ARG A 73 3.58 0.42 13.98
CA ARG A 73 4.87 -0.15 13.54
C ARG A 73 5.96 0.91 13.54
N PHE A 74 5.70 2.06 12.94
CA PHE A 74 6.64 3.17 12.89
C PHE A 74 7.15 3.55 14.29
N TRP A 75 6.25 3.76 15.25
CA TRP A 75 6.66 4.17 16.61
C TRP A 75 7.32 3.06 17.44
N ASN A 76 7.05 1.79 17.14
CA ASN A 76 7.65 0.67 17.89
C ASN A 76 8.94 0.15 17.25
N GLU A 77 9.13 0.35 15.94
CA GLU A 77 10.28 -0.18 15.19
C GLU A 77 11.30 0.89 14.83
N ALA A 78 10.93 2.18 14.81
CA ALA A 78 11.87 3.25 14.51
C ALA A 78 12.66 3.68 15.77
N ALA A 79 13.98 3.51 15.72
CA ALA A 79 14.88 4.32 16.52
C ALA A 79 14.86 5.74 15.93
N TRP A 80 13.90 6.54 16.39
CA TRP A 80 13.86 7.95 16.05
C TRP A 80 15.02 8.65 16.77
N ASP A 81 16.16 8.78 16.09
CA ASP A 81 17.19 9.73 16.50
C ASP A 81 16.57 11.13 16.36
N GLY A 82 16.36 11.77 17.51
CA GLY A 82 15.77 13.11 17.57
C GLY A 82 16.53 14.12 16.72
N PRO A 83 15.98 15.33 16.51
CA PRO A 83 16.66 16.36 15.75
C PRO A 83 18.06 16.63 16.33
N GLU A 84 19.07 16.66 15.46
CA GLU A 84 20.42 17.07 15.87
C GLU A 84 20.37 18.53 16.39
N PRO A 85 21.09 18.84 17.49
CA PRO A 85 21.14 20.20 18.00
C PRO A 85 21.83 21.14 16.99
N LEU A 86 21.27 22.34 16.84
CA LEU A 86 21.74 23.40 15.96
C LEU A 86 23.15 23.91 16.33
#